data_AF-A0AAQ1JR36-F1
#
_entry.id   AF-A0AAQ1JR36-F1
#
_cell.length_a   1.000
_cell.length_b   1.000
_cell.length_c   1.000
_cell.angle_alpha   90.00
_cell.angle_beta   90.00
_cell.angle_gamma   90.00
#
_symmetry.space_group_name_H-M   'P 1'
#
loop_
_entity.id
_entity.type
_entity.pdbx_description
1 polymer ?
#
loop_
_entity_poly.entity_id
_entity_poly.type
_entity_poly.pdbx_seq_one_letter_code
_entity_poly.pdbx_strand_id
1 'polypeptide(L)'
;MGWLKGRRLWLLASLVLLATLISNLPAQLVWRQVQPHLPVKVELDGLTGTLWRGSLARLQVDGIDQGALEWRWQPAGLLAGELELDLNWRPRDGQVQAVLRMAVDRLSLEGVRGRLSAASMAQVNKAPFVLQGDWLLDIPRLTLADLRKVTEASGRIAWQDAGGGLPSPLALGNLGADLAAENGWLVMNLADNGGPLGLAGTARWQPAKPLKLDTRLLARADADRDLAAGLQLLGRADPDGWVRWRVQLQ
;
A
#
# COMPACT_ATOMS: atom_id res chain seq x y z
N MET A 1 -52.06 -17.24 24.99
CA MET A 1 -50.96 -16.24 25.03
C MET A 1 -49.53 -16.83 25.03
N GLY A 2 -49.33 -18.17 25.06
CA GLY A 2 -47.99 -18.80 25.12
C GLY A 2 -47.28 -19.01 23.76
N TRP A 3 -48.02 -19.14 22.66
CA TRP A 3 -47.46 -19.49 21.34
C TRP A 3 -46.63 -18.36 20.70
N LEU A 4 -47.04 -17.10 20.90
CA LEU A 4 -46.29 -15.90 20.48
C LEU A 4 -44.97 -15.71 21.26
N LYS A 5 -44.90 -16.18 22.51
CA LYS A 5 -43.66 -16.15 23.32
C LYS A 5 -42.65 -17.17 22.80
N GLY A 6 -43.10 -18.39 22.45
CA GLY A 6 -42.26 -19.42 21.85
C GLY A 6 -41.66 -18.99 20.50
N ARG A 7 -42.46 -18.42 19.59
CA ARG A 7 -41.97 -17.97 18.28
C ARG A 7 -40.94 -16.83 18.39
N ARG A 8 -41.13 -15.89 19.32
CA ARG A 8 -40.15 -14.81 19.60
C ARG A 8 -38.86 -15.35 20.22
N LEU A 9 -38.96 -16.34 21.11
CA LEU A 9 -37.81 -17.04 21.69
C LEU A 9 -37.01 -17.80 20.63
N TRP A 10 -37.67 -18.49 19.70
CA TRP A 10 -37.00 -19.17 18.58
C TRP A 10 -36.33 -18.18 17.63
N LEU A 11 -36.97 -17.05 17.30
CA LEU A 11 -36.34 -16.01 16.48
C LEU A 11 -35.12 -15.39 17.16
N LEU A 12 -35.21 -15.10 18.46
CA LEU A 12 -34.08 -14.60 19.25
C LEU A 12 -32.96 -15.63 19.34
N ALA A 13 -33.28 -16.90 19.62
CA ALA A 13 -32.30 -17.97 19.68
C ALA A 13 -31.59 -18.18 18.34
N SER A 14 -32.34 -18.18 17.23
CA SER A 14 -31.76 -18.26 15.88
C SER A 14 -30.88 -17.04 15.56
N LEU A 15 -31.28 -15.84 15.96
CA LEU A 15 -30.52 -14.62 15.71
C LEU A 15 -29.23 -14.58 16.54
N VAL A 16 -29.28 -15.01 17.81
CA VAL A 16 -28.09 -15.18 18.67
C VAL A 16 -27.19 -16.28 18.13
N LEU A 17 -27.74 -17.40 17.67
CA LEU A 17 -26.97 -18.49 17.06
C LEU A 17 -26.24 -18.02 15.81
N LEU A 18 -26.94 -17.31 14.90
CA LEU A 18 -26.34 -16.73 13.70
C LEU A 18 -25.29 -15.69 14.04
N ALA A 19 -25.56 -14.80 14.99
CA ALA A 19 -24.58 -13.82 15.46
C ALA A 19 -23.34 -14.50 16.05
N THR A 20 -23.52 -15.60 16.79
CA THR A 20 -22.41 -16.38 17.39
C THR A 20 -21.61 -17.12 16.33
N LEU A 21 -22.27 -17.70 15.33
CA LEU A 21 -21.63 -18.35 14.18
C LEU A 21 -20.78 -17.34 13.38
N ILE A 22 -21.33 -16.17 13.11
CA ILE A 22 -20.64 -15.10 12.38
C ILE A 22 -19.48 -14.55 13.22
N SER A 23 -19.67 -14.35 14.53
CA SER A 23 -18.64 -13.84 15.44
C SER A 23 -17.47 -14.80 15.63
N ASN A 24 -17.71 -16.11 15.57
CA ASN A 24 -16.68 -17.14 15.76
C ASN A 24 -16.22 -17.79 14.45
N LEU A 25 -16.55 -17.20 13.31
CA LEU A 25 -16.24 -17.78 12.01
C LEU A 25 -14.71 -17.88 11.83
N PRO A 26 -14.14 -19.10 11.70
CA PRO A 26 -12.69 -19.26 11.56
C PRO A 26 -12.22 -18.62 10.25
N ALA A 27 -11.11 -17.88 10.29
CA ALA A 27 -10.58 -17.22 9.10
C ALA A 27 -10.31 -18.21 7.96
N GLN A 28 -9.88 -19.43 8.31
CA GLN A 28 -9.58 -20.50 7.37
C GLN A 28 -10.79 -20.99 6.57
N LEU A 29 -12.00 -20.97 7.16
CA LEU A 29 -13.22 -21.39 6.46
C LEU A 29 -13.62 -20.34 5.42
N VAL A 30 -13.55 -19.06 5.79
CA VAL A 30 -13.80 -17.94 4.87
C VAL A 30 -12.79 -17.95 3.74
N TRP A 31 -11.51 -18.14 4.07
CA TRP A 31 -10.43 -18.15 3.10
C TRP A 31 -10.62 -19.21 2.01
N ARG A 32 -10.97 -20.45 2.39
CA ARG A 32 -11.23 -21.54 1.44
C ARG A 32 -12.34 -21.22 0.43
N GLN A 33 -13.28 -20.37 0.80
CA GLN A 33 -14.42 -20.00 -0.06
C GLN A 33 -14.12 -18.77 -0.92
N VAL A 34 -13.26 -17.87 -0.45
CA VAL A 34 -12.85 -16.66 -1.19
C VAL A 34 -11.71 -16.94 -2.17
N GLN A 35 -10.75 -17.78 -1.80
CA GLN A 35 -9.55 -18.09 -2.59
C GLN A 35 -9.84 -18.42 -4.08
N PRO A 36 -10.86 -19.24 -4.43
CA PRO A 36 -11.14 -19.57 -5.83
C PRO A 36 -11.65 -18.40 -6.68
N HIS A 37 -12.14 -17.34 -6.04
CA HIS A 37 -12.73 -16.17 -6.69
C HIS A 37 -11.76 -15.00 -6.82
N LEU A 38 -10.54 -15.13 -6.29
CA LEU A 38 -9.54 -14.08 -6.40
C LEU A 38 -8.92 -14.09 -7.81
N PRO A 39 -8.71 -12.91 -8.41
CA PRO A 39 -8.09 -12.79 -9.74
C PRO A 39 -6.60 -13.17 -9.74
N VAL A 40 -5.99 -13.26 -8.56
CA VAL A 40 -4.56 -13.57 -8.37
C VAL A 40 -4.43 -14.74 -7.40
N LYS A 41 -3.43 -15.61 -7.63
CA LYS A 41 -3.14 -16.72 -6.72
C LYS A 41 -2.63 -16.17 -5.39
N VAL A 42 -3.41 -16.37 -4.33
CA VAL A 42 -3.00 -16.00 -2.96
C VAL A 42 -2.87 -17.28 -2.12
N GLU A 43 -1.73 -17.44 -1.48
CA GLU A 43 -1.42 -18.54 -0.57
C GLU A 43 -1.15 -17.96 0.82
N LEU A 44 -1.77 -18.55 1.84
CA LEU A 44 -1.66 -18.12 3.23
C LEU A 44 -1.09 -19.27 4.06
N ASP A 45 0.07 -19.07 4.67
CA ASP A 45 0.63 -20.01 5.63
C ASP A 45 0.48 -19.50 7.06
N GLY A 46 0.20 -20.42 7.98
CA GLY A 46 0.05 -20.10 9.41
C GLY A 46 -1.15 -19.21 9.72
N LEU A 47 -2.23 -19.31 8.93
CA LEU A 47 -3.48 -18.60 9.17
C LEU A 47 -4.12 -19.07 10.49
N THR A 48 -4.24 -18.16 11.45
CA THR A 48 -4.83 -18.43 12.77
C THR A 48 -5.83 -17.34 13.16
N GLY A 49 -6.79 -17.69 14.01
CA GLY A 49 -7.83 -16.77 14.50
C GLY A 49 -9.14 -16.81 13.74
N THR A 50 -9.95 -15.76 13.91
CA THR A 50 -11.28 -15.60 13.33
C THR A 50 -11.26 -14.61 12.17
N LEU A 51 -12.39 -14.51 11.44
CA LEU A 51 -12.61 -13.47 10.45
C LEU A 51 -12.32 -12.06 11.01
N TRP A 52 -12.60 -11.83 12.28
CA TRP A 52 -12.50 -10.53 12.94
C TRP A 52 -11.13 -10.26 13.54
N ARG A 53 -10.45 -11.28 14.05
CA ARG A 53 -9.13 -11.14 14.66
C ARG A 53 -8.30 -12.34 14.29
N GLY A 54 -7.27 -12.11 13.49
CA GLY A 54 -6.41 -13.17 13.04
C GLY A 54 -5.00 -12.68 12.74
N SER A 55 -4.15 -13.67 12.52
CA SER A 55 -2.80 -13.47 12.04
C SER A 55 -2.48 -14.53 11.01
N LEU A 56 -1.63 -14.15 10.07
CA LEU A 56 -1.01 -15.06 9.12
C LEU A 56 0.50 -14.86 9.20
N ALA A 57 1.24 -15.97 9.19
CA ALA A 57 2.69 -15.95 9.31
C ALA A 57 3.35 -15.60 7.97
N ARG A 58 2.75 -16.04 6.86
CA ARG A 58 3.21 -15.73 5.51
C ARG A 58 2.03 -15.52 4.55
N LEU A 59 1.99 -14.36 3.90
CA LEU A 59 1.09 -14.03 2.80
C LEU A 59 1.90 -14.10 1.51
N GLN A 60 1.53 -14.97 0.58
CA GLN A 60 2.15 -15.05 -0.72
C GLN A 60 1.12 -14.66 -1.80
N VAL A 61 1.46 -13.67 -2.62
CA VAL A 61 0.60 -13.17 -3.71
C VAL A 61 1.34 -13.37 -5.01
N ASP A 62 0.80 -14.17 -5.94
CA ASP A 62 1.45 -14.50 -7.22
C ASP A 62 2.88 -15.06 -7.07
N GLY A 63 3.08 -15.90 -6.05
CA GLY A 63 4.40 -16.46 -5.73
C GLY A 63 5.35 -15.50 -5.01
N ILE A 64 4.91 -14.29 -4.67
CA ILE A 64 5.70 -13.26 -4.00
C ILE A 64 5.37 -13.24 -2.50
N ASP A 65 6.39 -13.47 -1.64
CA ASP A 65 6.23 -13.43 -0.18
C ASP A 65 6.13 -11.99 0.34
N GLN A 66 4.94 -11.62 0.79
CA GLN A 66 4.63 -10.32 1.39
C GLN A 66 4.89 -10.30 2.90
N GLY A 67 5.25 -11.42 3.53
CA GLY A 67 5.51 -11.54 4.97
C GLY A 67 4.25 -11.75 5.81
N ALA A 68 4.33 -11.36 7.09
CA ALA A 68 3.27 -11.61 8.06
C ALA A 68 2.23 -10.47 8.06
N LEU A 69 0.97 -10.80 8.32
CA LEU A 69 -0.11 -9.82 8.47
C LEU A 69 -0.96 -10.17 9.68
N GLU A 70 -1.25 -9.17 10.49
CA GLU A 70 -2.22 -9.25 11.57
C GLU A 70 -3.34 -8.27 11.30
N TRP A 71 -4.57 -8.68 11.60
CA TRP A 71 -5.73 -7.79 11.52
C TRP A 71 -6.60 -7.92 12.75
N ARG A 72 -7.23 -6.80 13.11
CA ARG A 72 -8.20 -6.74 14.20
C ARG A 72 -9.35 -5.82 13.82
N TRP A 73 -10.53 -6.39 13.76
CA TRP A 73 -11.77 -5.68 13.57
C TRP A 73 -12.15 -4.85 14.80
N GLN A 74 -12.64 -3.66 14.53
CA GLN A 74 -13.13 -2.69 15.50
C GLN A 74 -14.66 -2.58 15.39
N PRO A 75 -15.42 -3.14 16.35
CA PRO A 75 -16.88 -3.10 16.33
C PRO A 75 -17.46 -1.68 16.37
N ALA A 76 -16.72 -0.72 16.91
CA ALA A 76 -17.14 0.68 16.99
C ALA A 76 -17.40 1.30 15.61
N GLY A 77 -16.72 0.83 14.56
CA GLY A 77 -16.94 1.29 13.19
C GLY A 77 -18.37 1.03 12.69
N LEU A 78 -19.04 -0.03 13.18
CA LEU A 78 -20.42 -0.33 12.78
C LEU A 78 -21.40 0.77 13.21
N LEU A 79 -21.09 1.52 14.27
CA LEU A 79 -21.91 2.66 14.71
C LEU A 79 -21.89 3.79 13.67
N ALA A 80 -20.82 3.88 12.87
CA ALA A 80 -20.69 4.78 11.74
C ALA A 80 -21.15 4.15 10.41
N GLY A 81 -21.62 2.89 10.41
CA GLY A 81 -21.98 2.16 9.19
C GLY A 81 -20.77 1.65 8.40
N GLU A 82 -19.61 1.54 9.04
CA GLU A 82 -18.34 1.17 8.39
C GLU A 82 -17.75 -0.12 8.99
N LEU A 83 -17.04 -0.89 8.17
CA LEU A 83 -16.19 -1.99 8.60
C LEU A 83 -14.78 -1.45 8.85
N GLU A 84 -14.34 -1.45 10.10
CA GLU A 84 -13.04 -0.91 10.52
C GLU A 84 -12.07 -2.03 10.93
N LEU A 85 -10.89 -2.08 10.34
CA LEU A 85 -9.84 -3.07 10.61
C LEU A 85 -8.52 -2.37 10.93
N ASP A 86 -7.94 -2.63 12.10
CA ASP A 86 -6.53 -2.34 12.37
C ASP A 86 -5.68 -3.39 11.65
N LEU A 87 -4.71 -2.93 10.88
CA LEU A 87 -3.79 -3.75 10.12
C LEU A 87 -2.36 -3.53 10.63
N ASN A 88 -1.64 -4.63 10.83
CA ASN A 88 -0.21 -4.63 11.13
C ASN A 88 0.49 -5.60 10.17
N TRP A 89 1.09 -5.03 9.13
CA TRP A 89 1.82 -5.75 8.10
C TRP A 89 3.31 -5.75 8.42
N ARG A 90 3.94 -6.92 8.39
CA ARG A 90 5.36 -7.15 8.68
C ARG A 90 6.03 -7.91 7.54
N PRO A 91 6.38 -7.20 6.45
CA PRO A 91 7.21 -7.76 5.40
C PRO A 91 8.64 -7.99 5.88
N ARG A 92 9.46 -8.63 5.06
CA ARG A 92 10.88 -8.83 5.35
C ARG A 92 11.56 -7.47 5.59
N ASP A 93 12.14 -7.31 6.77
CA ASP A 93 12.86 -6.11 7.20
C ASP A 93 12.03 -4.82 7.16
N GLY A 94 10.72 -4.93 7.42
CA GLY A 94 9.81 -3.79 7.47
C GLY A 94 8.59 -4.01 8.37
N GLN A 95 7.89 -2.92 8.64
CA GLN A 95 6.60 -2.95 9.34
C GLN A 95 5.77 -1.75 8.93
N VAL A 96 4.50 -1.97 8.65
CA VAL A 96 3.51 -0.93 8.33
C VAL A 96 2.24 -1.18 9.13
N GLN A 97 1.78 -0.13 9.80
CA GLN A 97 0.52 -0.11 10.53
C GLN A 97 -0.44 0.80 9.80
N ALA A 98 -1.72 0.43 9.74
CA ALA A 98 -2.77 1.23 9.12
C ALA A 98 -4.14 0.85 9.71
N VAL A 99 -5.10 1.77 9.64
CA VAL A 99 -6.51 1.47 9.87
C VAL A 99 -7.24 1.50 8.54
N LEU A 100 -7.90 0.40 8.19
CA LEU A 100 -8.73 0.28 7.01
C LEU A 100 -10.20 0.45 7.39
N ARG A 101 -10.86 1.45 6.80
CA ARG A 101 -12.31 1.68 6.92
C ARG A 101 -12.98 1.40 5.58
N MET A 102 -14.02 0.58 5.60
CA MET A 102 -14.80 0.19 4.42
C MET A 102 -16.27 0.53 4.63
N ALA A 103 -16.81 1.40 3.78
CA ALA A 103 -18.23 1.61 3.59
C ALA A 103 -18.67 1.06 2.22
N VAL A 104 -19.96 1.16 1.89
CA VAL A 104 -20.53 0.62 0.64
C VAL A 104 -19.86 1.22 -0.60
N ASP A 105 -19.57 2.52 -0.60
CA ASP A 105 -19.03 3.29 -1.72
C ASP A 105 -17.66 3.93 -1.41
N ARG A 106 -17.09 3.63 -0.24
CA ARG A 106 -15.88 4.30 0.26
C ARG A 106 -14.90 3.32 0.88
N LEU A 107 -13.63 3.47 0.52
CA LEU A 107 -12.51 2.77 1.14
C LEU A 107 -11.52 3.81 1.65
N SER A 108 -11.19 3.78 2.94
CA SER A 108 -10.24 4.72 3.54
C SER A 108 -9.12 3.96 4.25
N LEU A 109 -7.87 4.32 3.98
CA LEU A 109 -6.73 4.00 4.82
C LEU A 109 -6.40 5.23 5.67
N GLU A 110 -6.27 5.02 6.97
CA GLU A 110 -5.96 6.06 7.94
C GLU A 110 -4.72 5.70 8.74
N GLY A 111 -3.92 6.72 9.07
CA GLY A 111 -2.76 6.58 9.95
C GLY A 111 -1.73 5.58 9.45
N VAL A 112 -1.51 5.47 8.14
CA VAL A 112 -0.51 4.56 7.59
C VAL A 112 0.87 5.03 8.02
N ARG A 113 1.55 4.23 8.83
CA ARG A 113 2.89 4.54 9.33
C ARG A 113 3.77 3.32 9.29
N GLY A 114 5.01 3.49 8.84
CA GLY A 114 5.92 2.36 8.78
C GLY A 114 7.21 2.60 8.04
N ARG A 115 8.04 1.56 8.04
CA ARG A 115 9.29 1.48 7.29
C ARG A 115 9.30 0.21 6.44
N LEU A 116 9.71 0.33 5.18
CA LEU A 116 9.91 -0.80 4.27
C LEU A 116 11.31 -0.74 3.67
N SER A 117 12.06 -1.84 3.77
CA SER A 117 13.32 -2.00 3.06
C SER A 117 13.09 -2.02 1.55
N ALA A 118 13.72 -1.09 0.81
CA ALA A 118 13.62 -1.05 -0.64
C ALA A 118 14.20 -2.31 -1.28
N ALA A 119 15.28 -2.85 -0.71
CA ALA A 119 15.92 -4.08 -1.15
C ALA A 119 14.98 -5.29 -1.01
N SER A 120 14.27 -5.40 0.13
CA SER A 120 13.27 -6.44 0.35
C SER A 120 12.16 -6.33 -0.69
N MET A 121 11.63 -5.13 -0.92
CA MET A 121 10.56 -4.91 -1.92
C MET A 121 11.00 -5.26 -3.34
N ALA A 122 12.24 -4.96 -3.74
CA ALA A 122 12.77 -5.31 -5.04
C ALA A 122 12.89 -6.84 -5.23
N GLN A 123 13.42 -7.54 -4.23
CA GLN A 123 13.57 -9.01 -4.25
C GLN A 123 12.21 -9.71 -4.32
N VAL A 124 11.28 -9.25 -3.48
CA VAL A 124 9.90 -9.73 -3.40
C VAL A 124 9.23 -9.61 -4.77
N ASN A 125 9.34 -8.48 -5.45
CA ASN A 125 8.73 -8.27 -6.77
C ASN A 125 9.55 -8.81 -7.96
N LYS A 126 10.61 -9.60 -7.72
CA LYS A 126 11.53 -10.12 -8.76
C LYS A 126 12.00 -9.01 -9.71
N ALA A 127 12.22 -7.82 -9.17
CA ALA A 127 12.65 -6.68 -9.96
C ALA A 127 13.99 -7.01 -10.63
N PRO A 128 14.18 -6.66 -11.91
CA PRO A 128 15.44 -6.93 -12.59
C PRO A 128 16.59 -6.04 -12.09
N PHE A 129 16.36 -5.16 -11.12
CA PHE A 129 17.29 -4.17 -10.57
C PHE A 129 17.41 -4.28 -9.06
N VAL A 130 18.53 -3.80 -8.51
CA VAL A 130 18.75 -3.70 -7.06
C VAL A 130 18.25 -2.35 -6.59
N LEU A 131 17.54 -2.33 -5.46
CA LEU A 131 17.19 -1.13 -4.72
C LEU A 131 17.88 -1.12 -3.36
N GLN A 132 18.23 0.07 -2.90
CA GLN A 132 18.83 0.33 -1.60
C GLN A 132 18.05 1.43 -0.86
N GLY A 133 18.15 1.43 0.46
CA GLY A 133 17.53 2.42 1.33
C GLY A 133 16.19 1.96 1.87
N ASP A 134 15.51 2.88 2.53
CA ASP A 134 14.27 2.62 3.26
C ASP A 134 13.16 3.57 2.84
N TRP A 135 11.98 3.01 2.60
CA TRP A 135 10.76 3.77 2.45
C TRP A 135 10.15 4.05 3.81
N LEU A 136 9.98 5.32 4.16
CA LEU A 136 9.23 5.76 5.31
C LEU A 136 7.86 6.27 4.86
N LEU A 137 6.83 5.79 5.54
CA LEU A 137 5.43 6.11 5.27
C LEU A 137 4.88 6.90 6.44
N ASP A 138 4.29 8.06 6.16
CA ASP A 138 3.40 8.78 7.08
C ASP A 138 2.24 9.35 6.28
N ILE A 139 1.16 8.57 6.19
CA ILE A 139 -0.02 8.88 5.39
C ILE A 139 -1.21 8.93 6.34
N PRO A 140 -1.54 10.12 6.90
CA PRO A 140 -2.66 10.27 7.81
C PRO A 140 -3.98 9.78 7.22
N ARG A 141 -4.20 10.00 5.92
CA ARG A 141 -5.45 9.66 5.26
C ARG A 141 -5.30 9.48 3.76
N LEU A 142 -5.91 8.41 3.24
CA LEU A 142 -6.11 8.14 1.82
C LEU A 142 -7.48 7.52 1.63
N THR A 143 -8.37 8.18 0.89
CA THR A 143 -9.75 7.74 0.68
C THR A 143 -10.07 7.61 -0.81
N LEU A 144 -10.64 6.48 -1.15
CA LEU A 144 -11.15 6.13 -2.47
C LEU A 144 -12.68 6.08 -2.44
N ALA A 145 -13.31 6.71 -3.43
CA ALA A 145 -14.73 6.55 -3.73
C ALA A 145 -14.92 5.57 -4.89
N ASP A 146 -15.86 4.65 -4.73
CA ASP A 146 -16.24 3.60 -5.70
C ASP A 146 -15.07 2.75 -6.20
N LEU A 147 -13.98 2.68 -5.43
CA LEU A 147 -12.69 2.09 -5.84
C LEU A 147 -12.14 2.64 -7.17
N ARG A 148 -12.59 3.85 -7.57
CA ARG A 148 -12.29 4.45 -8.88
C ARG A 148 -11.66 5.83 -8.78
N LYS A 149 -11.95 6.59 -7.72
CA LYS A 149 -11.49 7.97 -7.58
C LYS A 149 -10.87 8.18 -6.22
N VAL A 150 -9.78 8.92 -6.17
CA VAL A 150 -9.16 9.37 -4.93
C VAL A 150 -9.85 10.67 -4.53
N THR A 151 -10.58 10.65 -3.41
CA THR A 151 -11.30 11.83 -2.90
C THR A 151 -10.51 12.57 -1.83
N GLU A 152 -9.64 11.87 -1.13
CA GLU A 152 -8.79 12.46 -0.09
C GLU A 152 -7.45 11.75 -0.07
N ALA A 153 -6.37 12.51 0.06
CA ALA A 153 -5.02 11.98 0.22
C ALA A 153 -4.18 13.07 0.89
N SER A 154 -3.46 12.68 1.93
CA SER A 154 -2.56 13.56 2.67
C SER A 154 -1.42 12.76 3.27
N GLY A 155 -0.27 13.40 3.41
CA GLY A 155 0.91 12.79 4.02
C GLY A 155 2.11 12.76 3.08
N ARG A 156 3.10 11.97 3.46
CA ARG A 156 4.40 11.91 2.80
C ARG A 156 4.92 10.49 2.73
N ILE A 157 5.61 10.21 1.63
CA ILE A 157 6.48 9.05 1.47
C ILE A 157 7.90 9.59 1.33
N ALA A 158 8.86 9.04 2.08
CA ALA A 158 10.27 9.35 1.94
C ALA A 158 11.06 8.09 1.59
N TRP A 159 12.02 8.21 0.67
CA TRP A 159 13.00 7.17 0.38
C TRP A 159 14.36 7.66 0.89
N GLN A 160 14.77 7.14 2.04
CA GLN A 160 16.02 7.49 2.68
C GLN A 160 17.16 6.63 2.17
N ASP A 161 18.32 7.25 1.98
CA ASP A 161 19.52 6.61 1.41
C ASP A 161 19.19 5.81 0.14
N ALA A 162 18.36 6.43 -0.70
CA ALA A 162 17.85 5.86 -1.92
C ALA A 162 19.01 5.49 -2.83
N GLY A 163 18.97 4.25 -3.31
CA GLY A 163 19.89 3.77 -4.33
C GLY A 163 19.19 2.82 -5.27
N GLY A 164 19.59 2.82 -6.54
CA GLY A 164 18.98 1.97 -7.55
C GLY A 164 19.92 1.74 -8.72
N GLY A 165 19.88 0.56 -9.31
CA GLY A 165 20.68 0.27 -10.50
C GLY A 165 21.03 -1.19 -10.69
N LEU A 166 21.91 -1.41 -11.68
CA LEU A 166 22.49 -2.68 -12.05
C LEU A 166 23.93 -2.50 -12.53
N PRO A 167 24.86 -3.43 -12.22
CA PRO A 167 24.71 -4.51 -11.25
C PRO A 167 24.79 -4.01 -9.79
N SER A 168 25.28 -2.79 -9.59
CA SER A 168 25.37 -2.14 -8.27
C SER A 168 24.42 -0.94 -8.19
N PRO A 169 23.86 -0.64 -7.00
CA PRO A 169 22.98 0.51 -6.83
C PRO A 169 23.78 1.81 -6.91
N LEU A 170 23.31 2.75 -7.74
CA LEU A 170 23.81 4.12 -7.75
C LEU A 170 23.14 4.90 -6.62
N ALA A 171 23.92 5.67 -5.87
CA ALA A 171 23.37 6.55 -4.84
C ALA A 171 22.51 7.64 -5.49
N LEU A 172 21.27 7.76 -5.03
CA LEU A 172 20.31 8.77 -5.46
C LEU A 172 20.09 9.83 -4.37
N GLY A 173 20.39 9.51 -3.10
CA GLY A 173 20.25 10.44 -1.98
C GLY A 173 18.93 10.26 -1.25
N ASN A 174 18.31 11.36 -0.81
CA ASN A 174 17.04 11.31 -0.09
C ASN A 174 15.93 11.85 -0.97
N LEU A 175 14.93 11.03 -1.27
CA LEU A 175 13.82 11.41 -2.14
C LEU A 175 12.51 11.47 -1.34
N GLY A 176 11.57 12.30 -1.79
CA GLY A 176 10.29 12.50 -1.10
C GLY A 176 9.14 12.68 -2.08
N ALA A 177 7.95 12.30 -1.61
CA ALA A 177 6.69 12.50 -2.29
C ALA A 177 5.64 13.02 -1.30
N ASP A 178 5.14 14.24 -1.50
CA ASP A 178 3.97 14.74 -0.78
C ASP A 178 2.69 14.34 -1.51
N LEU A 179 1.73 13.77 -0.77
CA LEU A 179 0.50 13.19 -1.30
C LEU A 179 -0.64 14.20 -1.23
N ALA A 180 -1.39 14.33 -2.32
CA ALA A 180 -2.60 15.14 -2.41
C ALA A 180 -3.65 14.46 -3.28
N ALA A 181 -4.93 14.75 -3.03
CA ALA A 181 -6.02 14.35 -3.91
C ALA A 181 -6.44 15.52 -4.79
N GLU A 182 -6.50 15.29 -6.10
CA GLU A 182 -6.90 16.33 -7.05
C GLU A 182 -7.76 15.73 -8.16
N ASN A 183 -8.98 16.23 -8.34
CA ASN A 183 -9.88 15.84 -9.44
C ASN A 183 -10.08 14.32 -9.57
N GLY A 184 -10.09 13.57 -8.46
CA GLY A 184 -10.23 12.11 -8.44
C GLY A 184 -8.91 11.33 -8.62
N TRP A 185 -7.77 12.02 -8.71
CA TRP A 185 -6.43 11.44 -8.82
C TRP A 185 -5.67 11.56 -7.50
N LEU A 186 -4.82 10.58 -7.22
CA LEU A 186 -3.71 10.74 -6.28
C LEU A 186 -2.59 11.47 -7.02
N VAL A 187 -2.27 12.68 -6.55
CA VAL A 187 -1.13 13.46 -7.03
C VAL A 187 -0.01 13.36 -5.99
N MET A 188 1.18 13.02 -6.47
CA MET A 188 2.41 12.93 -5.69
C MET A 188 3.35 14.02 -6.18
N ASN A 189 3.66 14.99 -5.33
CA ASN A 189 4.66 16.01 -5.62
C ASN A 189 6.04 15.47 -5.23
N LEU A 190 6.86 15.19 -6.23
CA LEU A 190 8.15 14.53 -6.09
C LEU A 190 9.26 15.58 -5.94
N ALA A 191 10.11 15.42 -4.94
CA ALA A 191 11.26 16.28 -4.69
C ALA A 191 12.43 15.49 -4.09
N ASP A 192 13.66 15.96 -4.32
CA ASP A 192 14.79 15.54 -3.51
C ASP A 192 14.93 16.36 -2.23
N ASN A 193 15.43 15.72 -1.18
CA ASN A 193 15.82 16.30 0.09
C ASN A 193 17.36 16.24 0.25
N GLY A 194 18.07 16.40 -0.86
CA GLY A 194 19.53 16.36 -0.92
C GLY A 194 20.11 15.01 -1.35
N GLY A 195 21.41 15.06 -1.66
CA GLY A 195 22.17 13.97 -2.28
C GLY A 195 22.45 14.22 -3.76
N PRO A 196 23.07 13.24 -4.45
CA PRO A 196 23.66 13.43 -5.77
C PRO A 196 22.62 13.60 -6.90
N LEU A 197 21.38 13.16 -6.71
CA LEU A 197 20.29 13.32 -7.67
C LEU A 197 19.38 14.48 -7.25
N GLY A 198 19.30 15.51 -8.10
CA GLY A 198 18.20 16.47 -8.08
C GLY A 198 16.95 15.86 -8.70
N LEU A 199 15.81 15.97 -8.02
CA LEU A 199 14.52 15.48 -8.45
C LEU A 199 13.48 16.58 -8.22
N ALA A 200 12.71 16.89 -9.26
CA ALA A 200 11.46 17.64 -9.10
C ALA A 200 10.42 17.14 -10.09
N GLY A 201 9.16 17.09 -9.69
CA GLY A 201 8.10 16.71 -10.61
C GLY A 201 6.82 16.26 -9.94
N THR A 202 5.99 15.59 -10.73
CA THR A 202 4.72 15.06 -10.25
C THR A 202 4.50 13.66 -10.77
N ALA A 203 3.86 12.83 -9.95
CA ALA A 203 3.31 11.55 -10.35
C ALA A 203 1.81 11.54 -10.08
N ARG A 204 1.04 10.92 -10.98
CA ARG A 204 -0.43 10.90 -10.91
C ARG A 204 -0.93 9.48 -11.08
N TRP A 205 -1.76 9.03 -10.14
CA TRP A 205 -2.34 7.70 -10.16
C TRP A 205 -3.84 7.73 -9.89
N GLN A 206 -4.54 6.79 -10.51
CA GLN A 206 -5.96 6.52 -10.27
C GLN A 206 -6.17 5.00 -10.44
N PRO A 207 -7.07 4.36 -9.67
CA PRO A 207 -7.38 2.94 -9.85
C PRO A 207 -7.70 2.59 -11.32
N ALA A 208 -7.18 1.44 -11.78
CA ALA A 208 -7.31 0.95 -13.15
C ALA A 208 -6.80 1.91 -14.26
N LYS A 209 -5.94 2.88 -13.90
CA LYS A 209 -5.23 3.75 -14.86
C LYS A 209 -3.71 3.59 -14.66
N PRO A 210 -2.92 3.69 -15.75
CA PRO A 210 -1.47 3.72 -15.65
C PRO A 210 -0.98 4.87 -14.76
N LEU A 211 0.08 4.65 -14.00
CA LEU A 211 0.78 5.69 -13.26
C LEU A 211 1.47 6.62 -14.26
N LYS A 212 1.19 7.92 -14.18
CA LYS A 212 1.81 8.94 -15.04
C LYS A 212 2.88 9.68 -14.25
N LEU A 213 4.13 9.62 -14.72
CA LEU A 213 5.24 10.41 -14.19
C LEU A 213 5.56 11.57 -15.13
N ASP A 214 5.74 12.76 -14.57
CA ASP A 214 6.32 13.92 -15.26
C ASP A 214 7.36 14.54 -14.33
N THR A 215 8.63 14.25 -14.60
CA THR A 215 9.75 14.58 -13.72
C THR A 215 10.88 15.25 -14.47
N ARG A 216 11.69 15.97 -13.71
CA ARG A 216 12.97 16.51 -14.13
C ARG A 216 14.02 16.01 -13.16
N LEU A 217 15.13 15.54 -13.71
CA LEU A 217 16.23 14.89 -13.01
C LEU A 217 17.52 15.65 -13.31
N LEU A 218 18.40 15.79 -12.32
CA LEU A 218 19.69 16.47 -12.45
C LEU A 218 20.75 15.66 -11.72
N ALA A 219 21.88 15.35 -12.37
CA ALA A 219 23.05 14.89 -11.66
C ALA A 219 23.78 16.11 -11.09
N ARG A 220 23.89 16.20 -9.76
CA ARG A 220 24.63 17.29 -9.09
C ARG A 220 26.14 17.08 -9.25
N ALA A 221 26.94 18.08 -8.87
CA ALA A 221 28.39 18.05 -9.05
C ALA A 221 29.09 16.93 -8.24
N ASP A 222 28.48 16.50 -7.14
CA ASP A 222 28.90 15.39 -6.28
C ASP A 222 28.37 14.02 -6.75
N ALA A 223 27.61 13.98 -7.85
CA ALA A 223 27.11 12.74 -8.42
C ALA A 223 28.23 11.90 -9.04
N ASP A 224 28.08 10.58 -8.93
CA ASP A 224 28.95 9.64 -9.64
C ASP A 224 28.79 9.80 -11.16
N ARG A 225 29.86 9.50 -11.89
CA ARG A 225 29.90 9.53 -13.36
C ARG A 225 28.84 8.62 -13.96
N ASP A 226 28.59 7.47 -13.34
CA ASP A 226 27.59 6.50 -13.81
C ASP A 226 26.17 7.04 -13.67
N LEU A 227 25.87 7.81 -12.61
CA LEU A 227 24.57 8.47 -12.46
C LEU A 227 24.39 9.54 -13.54
N ALA A 228 25.40 10.37 -13.78
CA ALA A 228 25.36 11.38 -14.84
C ALA A 228 25.19 10.75 -16.23
N ALA A 229 25.91 9.67 -16.53
CA ALA A 229 25.78 8.93 -17.77
C ALA A 229 24.39 8.29 -17.92
N GLY A 230 23.84 7.71 -16.85
CA GLY A 230 22.50 7.14 -16.84
C GLY A 230 21.41 8.16 -17.17
N LEU A 231 21.49 9.38 -16.63
CA LEU A 231 20.54 10.45 -16.95
C LEU A 231 20.60 10.88 -18.42
N GLN A 232 21.79 10.89 -19.03
CA GLN A 232 21.93 11.22 -20.45
C GLN A 232 21.23 10.22 -21.38
N LEU A 233 21.03 8.97 -20.93
CA LEU A 233 20.26 7.96 -21.67
C LEU A 233 18.75 8.22 -21.60
N LEU A 234 18.26 8.88 -20.55
CA LEU A 234 16.84 9.20 -20.39
C LEU A 234 16.40 10.36 -21.29
N GLY A 235 17.33 11.24 -21.67
CA GLY A 235 17.05 12.36 -22.55
C GLY A 235 18.16 13.40 -22.59
N ARG A 236 17.96 14.44 -23.40
CA ARG A 236 18.87 15.59 -23.46
C ARG A 236 18.62 16.52 -22.27
N ALA A 237 19.71 16.90 -21.60
CA ALA A 237 19.68 17.93 -20.57
C ALA A 237 19.37 19.30 -21.19
N ASP A 238 18.66 20.14 -20.43
CA ASP A 238 18.48 21.56 -20.73
C ASP A 238 19.73 22.37 -20.35
N PRO A 239 19.79 23.69 -20.61
CA PRO A 239 20.95 24.53 -20.28
C PRO A 239 21.32 24.52 -18.79
N ASP A 240 20.37 24.22 -17.91
CA ASP A 240 20.56 24.15 -16.46
C ASP A 240 20.93 22.73 -15.99
N GLY A 241 21.11 21.79 -16.93
CA GLY A 241 21.50 20.40 -16.68
C GLY A 241 20.34 19.45 -16.39
N TRP A 242 19.09 19.92 -16.40
CA TRP A 242 17.94 19.09 -16.08
C TRP A 242 17.50 18.24 -17.28
N VAL A 243 17.34 16.95 -17.05
CA VAL A 243 16.76 15.99 -17.98
C VAL A 243 15.29 15.78 -17.65
N ARG A 244 14.39 16.04 -18.61
CA ARG A 244 12.97 15.73 -18.44
C ARG A 244 12.69 14.27 -18.75
N TRP A 245 11.98 13.61 -17.85
CA TRP A 245 11.56 12.22 -18.00
C TRP A 245 10.05 12.08 -17.75
N ARG A 246 9.35 11.63 -18.79
CA ARG A 246 7.90 11.37 -18.76
C ARG A 246 7.64 9.93 -19.15
N VAL A 247 6.92 9.22 -18.31
CA VAL A 247 6.61 7.81 -18.53
C VAL A 247 5.21 7.47 -18.03
N GLN A 248 4.60 6.47 -18.67
CA GLN A 248 3.39 5.84 -18.19
C GLN A 248 3.72 4.40 -17.83
N LEU A 249 3.60 4.06 -16.55
CA LEU A 249 3.87 2.71 -16.04
C LEU A 249 2.52 1.97 -15.94
N GLN A 250 2.44 0.78 -16.56
CA GLN A 250 1.26 -0.09 -16.54
C GLN A 250 1.24 -0.97 -15.31
#